data_AF-A0A9W8IS94-F1
#
_entry.id   AF-A0A9W8IS94-F1
#
_cell.length_a   1.000
_cell.length_b   1.000
_cell.length_c   1.000
_cell.angle_alpha   90.00
_cell.angle_beta   90.00
_cell.angle_gamma   90.00
#
_symmetry.space_group_name_H-M   'P 1'
#
loop_
_entity.id
_entity.type
_entity.pdbx_description
1 polymer ?
#
loop_
_entity_poly.entity_id
_entity_poly.type
_entity_poly.pdbx_seq_one_letter_code
_entity_poly.pdbx_strand_id
1 'polypeptide(L)'
;MVPLLQPKIVQLTIRYTDWWNWENNQALELTFAPGRNARAYLPNSCEKFLLELETTELMKDQLKQQVQLITRAKEHWKWPRMDGRCLVLDEEVPVKDWEWMGPTKFVEAPRGHAFTYAHHPSGDEMKYCVKILTFKLS
;
A
#
# COMPACT_ATOMS: atom_id res chain seq x y z
N MET A 1 -7.86 4.71 34.05
CA MET A 1 -8.57 4.60 32.76
C MET A 1 -7.56 4.87 31.67
N VAL A 2 -7.29 3.90 30.79
CA VAL A 2 -6.34 4.10 29.68
C VAL A 2 -7.12 4.74 28.52
N PRO A 3 -6.71 5.90 28.00
CA PRO A 3 -7.37 6.50 26.84
C PRO A 3 -7.25 5.54 25.64
N LEU A 4 -8.37 5.31 24.96
CA LEU A 4 -8.40 4.49 23.75
C LEU A 4 -7.82 5.29 22.58
N LEU A 5 -7.00 4.66 21.75
CA LEU A 5 -6.57 5.25 20.49
C LEU A 5 -7.78 5.43 19.57
N GLN A 6 -8.05 6.68 19.19
CA GLN A 6 -9.17 7.07 18.32
C GLN A 6 -8.62 7.80 17.09
N PRO A 7 -7.88 7.11 16.20
CA PRO A 7 -7.28 7.75 15.04
C PRO A 7 -8.36 8.26 14.08
N LYS A 8 -8.21 9.50 13.62
CA LYS A 8 -9.04 10.06 12.53
C LYS A 8 -8.55 9.65 11.16
N ILE A 9 -7.25 9.33 11.05
CA ILE A 9 -6.59 8.93 9.83
C ILE A 9 -5.86 7.61 10.09
N VAL A 10 -6.09 6.62 9.24
CA VAL A 10 -5.33 5.37 9.23
C VAL A 10 -4.64 5.25 7.88
N GLN A 11 -3.35 4.90 7.88
CA GLN A 11 -2.59 4.65 6.66
C GLN A 11 -2.11 3.20 6.67
N LEU A 12 -2.37 2.49 5.57
CA LEU A 12 -1.76 1.21 5.25
C LEU A 12 -0.75 1.45 4.13
N THR A 13 0.51 1.12 4.39
CA THR A 13 1.56 1.15 3.38
C THR A 13 1.91 -0.28 2.99
N ILE A 14 1.83 -0.60 1.69
CA ILE A 14 2.41 -1.80 1.08
C ILE A 14 3.76 -1.38 0.49
N ARG A 15 4.85 -1.80 1.13
CA ARG A 15 6.22 -1.52 0.69
C ARG A 15 6.61 -2.41 -0.48
N TYR A 16 7.69 -2.04 -1.15
CA TYR A 16 8.29 -2.87 -2.20
C TYR A 16 8.50 -4.34 -1.77
N THR A 17 8.93 -4.58 -0.54
CA THR A 17 9.19 -5.92 0.01
C THR A 17 7.94 -6.62 0.54
N ASP A 18 6.78 -5.96 0.54
CA ASP A 18 5.51 -6.55 0.99
C ASP A 18 4.72 -7.16 -0.17
N TRP A 19 5.12 -6.88 -1.42
CA TRP A 19 4.50 -7.51 -2.58
C TRP A 19 4.83 -9.00 -2.60
N TRP A 20 3.83 -9.80 -2.98
CA TRP A 20 4.00 -11.24 -3.05
C TRP A 20 5.13 -11.61 -4.01
N ASN A 21 6.12 -12.35 -3.50
CA ASN A 21 7.24 -12.87 -4.28
C ASN A 21 8.08 -11.78 -4.98
N TRP A 22 8.21 -10.62 -4.35
CA TRP A 22 9.00 -9.49 -4.84
C TRP A 22 10.46 -9.85 -5.12
N GLU A 23 11.00 -10.82 -4.39
CA GLU A 23 12.36 -11.37 -4.51
C GLU A 23 12.63 -11.95 -5.90
N ASN A 24 11.58 -12.45 -6.55
CA ASN A 24 11.65 -13.06 -7.87
C ASN A 24 11.16 -12.12 -8.98
N ASN A 25 11.05 -10.82 -8.69
CA ASN A 25 10.57 -9.80 -9.63
C ASN A 25 9.19 -10.16 -10.23
N GLN A 26 8.33 -10.78 -9.42
CA GLN A 26 6.99 -11.17 -9.84
C GLN A 26 6.12 -9.93 -10.10
N ALA A 27 5.13 -10.08 -11.00
CA ALA A 27 4.19 -9.01 -11.30
C ALA A 27 3.44 -8.55 -10.03
N LEU A 28 3.19 -7.25 -9.93
CA LEU A 28 2.49 -6.68 -8.79
C LEU A 28 1.04 -7.14 -8.78
N GLU A 29 0.61 -7.78 -7.69
CA GLU A 29 -0.75 -8.22 -7.49
C GLU A 29 -1.17 -7.94 -6.03
N LEU A 30 -2.23 -7.15 -5.86
CA LEU A 30 -2.87 -7.01 -4.56
C LEU A 30 -3.75 -8.24 -4.32
N THR A 31 -3.29 -9.13 -3.45
CA THR A 31 -4.01 -10.36 -3.08
C THR A 31 -5.12 -10.11 -2.05
N PHE A 32 -5.40 -8.85 -1.73
CA PHE A 32 -6.43 -8.44 -0.79
C PHE A 32 -7.30 -7.33 -1.38
N ALA A 33 -8.54 -7.29 -0.91
CA ALA A 33 -9.44 -6.17 -1.09
C ALA A 33 -10.23 -5.97 0.22
N PRO A 34 -10.56 -4.71 0.59
CA PRO A 34 -11.44 -4.46 1.72
C PRO A 34 -12.87 -4.95 1.39
N GLY A 35 -13.65 -5.39 2.39
CA GLY A 35 -15.03 -5.81 2.13
C GLY A 35 -15.66 -6.72 3.18
N ARG A 36 -16.77 -7.37 2.80
CA ARG A 36 -17.70 -8.10 3.70
C ARG A 36 -17.09 -9.31 4.42
N ASN A 37 -15.99 -9.85 3.88
CA ASN A 37 -15.21 -10.94 4.49
C ASN A 37 -13.90 -10.45 5.12
N ALA A 38 -13.66 -9.13 5.16
CA ALA A 38 -12.47 -8.59 5.80
C ALA A 38 -12.54 -8.89 7.31
N ARG A 39 -11.48 -9.50 7.83
CA ARG A 39 -11.33 -9.75 9.27
C ARG A 39 -10.90 -8.49 10.04
N ALA A 40 -10.73 -7.36 9.35
CA ALA A 40 -10.25 -6.10 9.90
C ALA A 40 -11.23 -4.96 9.60
N TYR A 41 -11.55 -4.19 10.64
CA TYR A 41 -12.44 -3.04 10.59
C TYR A 41 -11.70 -1.80 11.09
N LEU A 42 -11.99 -0.65 10.49
CA LEU A 42 -11.50 0.63 10.95
C LEU A 42 -12.26 1.10 12.20
N PRO A 43 -11.61 1.84 13.11
CA PRO A 43 -12.28 2.37 14.30
C PRO A 43 -13.34 3.41 13.93
N ASN A 44 -14.31 3.62 14.82
CA ASN A 44 -15.40 4.59 14.63
C ASN A 44 -14.91 6.05 14.50
N SER A 45 -13.70 6.34 14.96
CA SER A 45 -13.08 7.65 14.79
C SER A 45 -12.52 7.88 13.38
N CYS A 46 -12.33 6.83 12.58
CA CYS A 46 -11.63 6.92 11.30
C CYS A 46 -12.49 7.62 10.24
N GLU A 47 -12.07 8.82 9.85
CA GLU A 47 -12.71 9.66 8.84
C GLU A 47 -11.98 9.56 7.49
N LYS A 48 -10.70 9.17 7.51
CA LYS A 48 -9.86 9.04 6.32
C LYS A 48 -8.97 7.79 6.37
N PHE A 49 -8.90 7.08 5.26
CA PHE A 49 -7.98 5.96 5.09
C PHE A 49 -7.08 6.23 3.89
N LEU A 50 -5.78 5.96 4.05
CA LEU A 50 -4.77 6.14 3.01
C LEU A 50 -4.20 4.77 2.66
N LEU A 51 -4.32 4.38 1.39
CA LEU A 51 -3.63 3.22 0.85
C LEU A 51 -2.40 3.71 0.09
N GLU A 52 -1.23 3.52 0.69
CA GLU A 52 0.06 3.84 0.10
C GLU A 52 0.68 2.56 -0.49
N LEU A 53 1.04 2.62 -1.77
CA LEU A 53 1.60 1.52 -2.52
C LEU A 53 2.96 1.94 -3.07
N GLU A 54 4.02 1.24 -2.67
CA GLU A 54 5.40 1.53 -3.04
C GLU A 54 6.00 0.37 -3.84
N THR A 55 6.73 0.67 -4.90
CA THR A 55 7.52 -0.32 -5.66
C THR A 55 8.78 0.34 -6.24
N THR A 56 9.58 -0.37 -7.02
CA THR A 56 10.75 0.18 -7.72
C THR A 56 10.38 0.85 -9.05
N GLU A 57 11.25 1.71 -9.59
CA GLU A 57 11.04 2.33 -10.92
C GLU A 57 10.78 1.29 -12.01
N LEU A 58 11.41 0.11 -11.93
CA LEU A 58 11.21 -1.00 -12.86
C LEU A 58 9.73 -1.44 -12.96
N MET A 59 8.98 -1.33 -11.86
CA MET A 59 7.60 -1.80 -11.73
C MET A 59 6.56 -0.66 -11.72
N LYS A 60 6.98 0.59 -12.00
CA LYS A 60 6.13 1.80 -11.93
C LYS A 60 4.87 1.72 -12.80
N ASP A 61 4.96 1.15 -13.99
CA ASP A 61 3.80 0.99 -14.87
C ASP A 61 2.81 -0.05 -14.33
N GLN A 62 3.30 -1.12 -13.69
CA GLN A 62 2.43 -2.09 -13.02
C GLN A 62 1.77 -1.47 -11.79
N LEU A 63 2.47 -0.62 -11.04
CA LEU A 63 1.88 0.14 -9.93
C LEU A 63 0.74 1.04 -10.43
N LYS A 64 0.93 1.70 -11.57
CA LYS A 64 -0.13 2.49 -12.22
C LYS A 64 -1.33 1.61 -12.62
N GLN A 65 -1.09 0.39 -13.11
CA GLN A 65 -2.17 -0.56 -13.43
C GLN A 65 -2.94 -0.98 -12.17
N GLN A 66 -2.26 -1.27 -11.06
CA GLN A 66 -2.91 -1.61 -9.78
C GLN A 66 -3.82 -0.47 -9.29
N VAL A 67 -3.34 0.78 -9.33
CA VAL A 67 -4.17 1.95 -9.00
C VAL A 67 -5.40 2.03 -9.90
N GLN A 68 -5.26 1.81 -11.21
CA GLN A 68 -6.39 1.81 -12.14
C GLN A 68 -7.41 0.69 -11.85
N LEU A 69 -6.94 -0.50 -11.47
CA LEU A 69 -7.82 -1.61 -11.09
C LEU A 69 -8.65 -1.26 -9.85
N ILE A 70 -8.02 -0.67 -8.83
CA ILE A 70 -8.71 -0.19 -7.62
C ILE A 70 -9.77 0.85 -7.99
N THR A 71 -9.39 1.88 -8.76
CA THR A 71 -10.31 2.96 -9.16
C THR A 71 -11.50 2.43 -9.97
N ARG A 72 -11.28 1.50 -10.91
CA ARG A 72 -12.35 0.88 -11.70
C ARG A 72 -13.25 -0.01 -10.84
N ALA A 73 -12.71 -0.66 -9.82
CA ALA A 73 -13.43 -1.52 -8.89
C ALA A 73 -13.85 -0.78 -7.59
N LYS A 74 -13.97 0.56 -7.61
CA LYS A 74 -14.25 1.38 -6.40
C LYS A 74 -15.46 0.93 -5.58
N GLU A 75 -16.47 0.34 -6.23
CA GLU A 75 -17.66 -0.19 -5.54
C GLU A 75 -17.36 -1.39 -4.63
N HIS A 76 -16.28 -2.12 -4.93
CA HIS A 76 -15.78 -3.24 -4.13
C HIS A 76 -14.65 -2.82 -3.17
N TRP A 77 -14.02 -1.67 -3.39
CA TRP A 77 -12.95 -1.13 -2.55
C TRP A 77 -13.49 -0.22 -1.44
N LYS A 78 -14.30 -0.80 -0.54
CA LYS A 78 -14.94 -0.09 0.58
C LYS A 78 -14.37 -0.58 1.91
N TRP A 79 -13.75 0.30 2.68
CA TRP A 79 -13.11 -0.03 3.95
C TRP A 79 -14.12 -0.02 5.09
N PRO A 80 -14.49 -1.18 5.67
CA PRO A 80 -15.53 -1.23 6.67
C PRO A 80 -15.07 -0.63 8.00
N ARG A 81 -15.98 0.07 8.67
CA ARG A 81 -15.82 0.54 10.05
C ARG A 81 -16.60 -0.33 11.03
N MET A 82 -16.23 -0.26 12.30
CA MET A 82 -16.89 -0.99 13.39
C MET A 82 -18.37 -0.60 13.57
N ASP A 83 -18.80 0.58 13.12
CA ASP A 83 -20.18 1.05 13.16
C ASP A 83 -21.00 0.72 11.90
N GLY A 84 -20.47 -0.11 11.01
CA GLY A 84 -21.16 -0.55 9.78
C GLY A 84 -21.08 0.44 8.61
N ARG A 85 -20.54 1.66 8.82
CA ARG A 85 -20.21 2.58 7.73
C ARG A 85 -18.96 2.11 6.99
N CYS A 86 -18.70 2.72 5.83
CA CYS A 86 -17.49 2.44 5.06
C CYS A 86 -16.78 3.73 4.67
N LEU A 87 -15.46 3.65 4.49
CA LEU A 87 -14.73 4.65 3.74
C LEU A 87 -14.64 4.19 2.29
N VAL A 88 -14.96 5.10 1.37
CA VAL A 88 -15.00 4.90 -0.07
C VAL A 88 -13.95 5.77 -0.74
N LEU A 89 -13.56 5.42 -1.97
CA LEU A 89 -12.55 6.17 -2.71
C LEU A 89 -12.97 7.64 -2.85
N ASP A 90 -12.09 8.56 -2.50
CA ASP A 90 -12.31 9.99 -2.62
C ASP A 90 -11.91 10.48 -4.02
N GLU A 91 -12.87 10.52 -4.94
CA GLU A 91 -12.65 10.89 -6.35
C GLU A 91 -12.29 12.38 -6.55
N GLU A 92 -12.52 13.22 -5.55
CA GLU A 92 -12.16 14.64 -5.57
C GLU A 92 -10.66 14.84 -5.27
N VAL A 93 -10.02 13.85 -4.65
CA VAL A 93 -8.60 13.90 -4.30
C VAL A 93 -7.79 13.14 -5.35
N PRO A 94 -6.90 13.80 -6.10
CA PRO A 94 -6.05 13.10 -7.05
C PRO A 94 -5.14 12.12 -6.32
N VAL A 95 -4.84 10.99 -6.99
CA VAL A 95 -3.83 10.04 -6.51
C VAL A 95 -2.52 10.78 -6.35
N LYS A 96 -2.00 10.83 -5.13
CA LYS A 96 -0.68 11.43 -4.87
C LYS A 96 0.40 10.47 -5.33
N ASP A 97 1.47 10.99 -5.87
CA ASP A 97 2.67 10.23 -6.15
C ASP A 97 3.94 11.00 -5.78
N TRP A 98 4.98 10.22 -5.48
CA TRP A 98 6.31 10.74 -5.21
C TRP A 98 7.34 9.61 -5.42
N GLU A 99 8.61 10.00 -5.49
CA GLU A 99 9.74 9.10 -5.73
C GLU A 99 10.82 9.34 -4.68
N TRP A 100 11.59 8.30 -4.36
CA TRP A 100 12.76 8.42 -3.48
C TRP A 100 13.84 7.41 -3.82
N MET A 101 15.08 7.70 -3.40
CA MET A 101 16.20 6.77 -3.51
C MET A 101 16.29 5.94 -2.24
N GLY A 102 16.12 4.63 -2.39
CA GLY A 102 16.20 3.67 -1.29
C GLY A 102 17.23 2.58 -1.57
N PRO A 103 17.43 1.64 -0.64
CA PRO A 103 18.51 0.67 -0.74
C PRO A 103 18.29 -0.35 -1.87
N THR A 104 19.37 -0.84 -2.45
CA THR A 104 19.40 -2.05 -3.31
C THR A 104 19.66 -3.33 -2.52
N LYS A 105 20.11 -3.22 -1.27
CA LYS A 105 20.55 -4.36 -0.45
C LYS A 105 19.65 -4.54 0.76
N PHE A 106 19.28 -5.78 1.03
CA PHE A 106 18.37 -6.15 2.11
C PHE A 106 19.00 -7.18 3.03
N VAL A 107 18.68 -7.11 4.32
CA VAL A 107 19.12 -8.08 5.31
C VAL A 107 17.94 -8.99 5.63
N GLU A 108 18.03 -10.26 5.26
CA GLU A 108 17.07 -11.26 5.73
C GLU A 108 17.58 -11.92 7.00
N ALA A 109 16.70 -12.03 8.00
CA ALA A 109 16.93 -12.95 9.10
C ALA A 109 16.81 -14.40 8.58
N PRO A 110 17.71 -15.33 8.97
CA PRO A 110 18.79 -15.18 9.96
C PRO A 110 20.16 -14.86 9.34
N ARG A 111 20.24 -14.57 8.04
CA ARG A 111 21.50 -14.60 7.26
C ARG A 111 22.51 -13.52 7.69
N GLY A 112 22.10 -12.46 8.36
CA GLY A 112 23.01 -11.50 9.03
C GLY A 112 23.90 -10.67 8.10
N HIS A 113 23.86 -10.91 6.78
CA HIS A 113 24.55 -10.11 5.76
C HIS A 113 23.56 -9.57 4.74
N ALA A 114 23.83 -8.36 4.26
CA ALA A 114 23.01 -7.71 3.24
C ALA A 114 23.28 -8.33 1.87
N PHE A 115 22.23 -8.60 1.11
CA PHE A 115 22.33 -9.14 -0.24
C PHE A 115 21.40 -8.39 -1.19
N THR A 116 21.68 -8.54 -2.48
CA THR A 116 20.91 -7.94 -3.57
C THR A 116 20.22 -9.03 -4.37
N TYR A 117 19.23 -8.64 -5.17
CA TYR A 117 18.50 -9.54 -6.06
C TYR A 117 18.88 -9.25 -7.52
N ALA A 118 18.69 -10.24 -8.39
CA ALA A 118 19.14 -10.16 -9.80
C ALA A 118 18.49 -9.00 -10.58
N HIS A 119 17.28 -8.58 -10.17
CA HIS A 119 16.55 -7.47 -10.78
C HIS A 119 16.88 -6.10 -10.16
N HIS A 120 17.75 -6.03 -9.16
CA HIS A 120 18.23 -4.76 -8.63
C HIS A 120 19.37 -4.21 -9.49
N PRO A 121 19.47 -2.87 -9.65
CA PRO A 121 20.61 -2.27 -10.31
C PRO A 121 21.89 -2.45 -9.49
N SER A 122 23.03 -2.29 -10.17
CA SER A 122 24.32 -2.13 -9.49
C SER A 122 24.35 -0.86 -8.63
N GLY A 123 25.04 -0.90 -7.48
CA GLY A 123 25.16 0.22 -6.56
C GLY A 123 24.41 -0.02 -5.25
N ASP A 124 24.33 1.03 -4.43
CA ASP A 124 23.71 0.98 -3.09
C ASP A 124 22.29 1.54 -3.06
N GLU A 125 21.88 2.26 -4.10
CA GLU A 125 20.57 2.90 -4.17
C GLU A 125 19.83 2.58 -5.46
N MET A 126 18.50 2.47 -5.36
CA MET A 126 17.58 2.40 -6.48
C MET A 126 16.38 3.29 -6.24
N LYS A 127 15.74 3.71 -7.33
CA LYS A 127 14.56 4.57 -7.26
C LYS A 127 13.31 3.76 -6.92
N TYR A 128 12.56 4.26 -5.95
CA TYR A 128 11.25 3.80 -5.55
C TYR A 128 10.19 4.80 -6.00
N CYS A 129 9.02 4.27 -6.34
CA CYS A 129 7.84 5.03 -6.73
C CYS A 129 6.70 4.72 -5.77
N VAL A 130 5.99 5.75 -5.34
CA VAL A 130 4.88 5.62 -4.40
C VAL A 130 3.62 6.21 -5.02
N LYS A 131 2.48 5.55 -4.78
CA LYS A 131 1.14 6.07 -5.09
C LYS A 131 0.24 5.96 -3.87
N ILE A 132 -0.55 7.00 -3.60
CA ILE A 132 -1.46 7.04 -2.46
C ILE A 132 -2.88 7.29 -2.93
N LEU A 133 -3.77 6.33 -2.66
CA LEU A 133 -5.21 6.49 -2.81
C LEU A 133 -5.82 6.98 -1.48
N THR A 134 -6.67 7.98 -1.55
CA THR A 134 -7.39 8.52 -0.38
C THR A 134 -8.81 7.98 -0.38
N PHE A 135 -9.25 7.49 0.78
CA PHE A 135 -10.62 7.06 1.02
C PHE A 135 -11.22 7.95 2.12
N LYS A 136 -12.45 8.42 1.92
CA LYS A 136 -13.21 9.23 2.87
C LYS A 136 -14.47 8.51 3.33
N LEU A 137 -14.94 8.85 4.52
CA LEU A 137 -16.23 8.38 5.01
C LEU A 137 -17.34 8.77 4.03
N SER A 138 -18.12 7.78 3.57
CA SER A 138 -19.31 7.98 2.73
C SER A 138 -20.46 8.61 3.49
#